data_AF-A0A4Y1QB65-F1
#
_entry.id   AF-A0A4Y1QB65-F1
#
_cell.length_a   1.000
_cell.length_b   1.000
_cell.length_c   1.000
_cell.angle_alpha   90.00
_cell.angle_beta   90.00
_cell.angle_gamma   90.00
#
_symmetry.space_group_name_H-M   'P 1'
#
loop_
_entity.id
_entity.type
_entity.pdbx_description
1 polymer ?
#
loop_
_entity_poly.entity_id
_entity_poly.type
_entity_poly.pdbx_seq_one_letter_code
_entity_poly.pdbx_strand_id
1 'polypeptide(L)'
;LQSVALVARTLSLLFNKPLVAVNHCVGHIEMGRAVTRAQDPVVLYVSGGNTQVIAYSQQRYRIFGETLDIAVGNCLDRFARIINLSNDPSPG
;
A
#
# COMPACT_ATOMS: atom_id res chain seq x y z
N LEU A 1 9.62 -0.41 -8.76
CA LEU A 1 8.83 -1.62 -9.16
C LEU A 1 9.61 -2.61 -10.02
N GLN A 2 10.43 -2.16 -10.98
CA GLN A 2 11.18 -3.06 -11.88
C GLN A 2 12.07 -4.07 -11.14
N SER A 3 12.79 -3.65 -10.10
CA SER A 3 13.64 -4.54 -9.29
C SER A 3 12.82 -5.66 -8.62
N VAL A 4 11.64 -5.34 -8.07
CA VAL A 4 10.75 -6.33 -7.45
C VAL A 4 10.24 -7.33 -8.49
N ALA A 5 9.83 -6.84 -9.66
CA ALA A 5 9.36 -7.71 -10.74
C ALA A 5 10.46 -8.64 -11.27
N LEU A 6 11.68 -8.14 -11.43
CA LEU A 6 12.85 -8.93 -11.84
C LEU A 6 13.08 -10.07 -10.85
N VAL A 7 13.21 -9.74 -9.55
CA VAL A 7 13.47 -10.72 -8.50
C VAL A 7 12.35 -11.76 -8.42
N ALA A 8 11.08 -11.32 -8.45
CA ALA A 8 9.94 -12.23 -8.39
C ALA A 8 9.90 -13.21 -9.58
N ARG A 9 10.20 -12.73 -10.80
CA ARG A 9 10.29 -13.61 -11.99
C ARG A 9 11.46 -14.57 -11.90
N THR A 10 12.63 -14.11 -11.45
CA THR A 10 13.80 -14.98 -11.26
C THR A 10 13.48 -16.11 -10.28
N LEU A 11 12.86 -15.81 -9.14
CA LEU A 11 12.46 -16.83 -8.16
C LEU A 11 11.43 -17.81 -8.73
N SER A 12 10.41 -17.32 -9.43
CA SER A 12 9.39 -18.17 -10.07
C SER A 12 10.02 -19.17 -11.05
N LEU A 13 10.96 -18.72 -11.87
CA LEU A 13 11.68 -19.56 -12.83
C LEU A 13 12.63 -20.55 -12.15
N LEU A 14 13.38 -20.12 -11.13
CA LEU A 14 14.33 -20.97 -10.39
C LEU A 14 13.62 -22.12 -9.66
N PHE A 15 12.46 -21.87 -9.08
CA PHE A 15 11.73 -22.86 -8.27
C PHE A 15 10.59 -23.55 -9.05
N ASN A 16 10.39 -23.22 -10.32
CA ASN A 16 9.29 -23.68 -11.15
C ASN A 16 7.93 -23.54 -10.45
N LYS A 17 7.67 -22.36 -9.87
CA LYS A 17 6.42 -22.03 -9.18
C LYS A 17 5.66 -20.95 -9.95
N PRO A 18 4.31 -21.02 -9.98
CA PRO A 18 3.52 -19.99 -10.63
C PRO A 18 3.74 -18.62 -9.99
N LEU A 19 3.80 -17.58 -10.82
CA LEU A 19 3.88 -16.19 -10.40
C LEU A 19 2.53 -15.51 -10.58
N VAL A 20 2.05 -14.83 -9.54
CA VAL A 20 0.78 -14.10 -9.55
C VAL A 20 1.04 -12.62 -9.29
N ALA A 21 0.54 -11.75 -10.16
CA ALA A 21 0.61 -10.31 -9.97
C ALA A 21 -0.43 -9.85 -8.94
N VAL A 22 -0.05 -8.88 -8.10
CA VAL A 22 -0.91 -8.35 -7.03
C VAL A 22 -0.98 -6.83 -7.10
N ASN A 23 -2.16 -6.28 -6.81
CA ASN A 23 -2.31 -4.83 -6.62
C ASN A 23 -1.90 -4.48 -5.18
N HIS A 24 -0.99 -3.52 -5.04
CA HIS A 24 -0.45 -3.11 -3.75
C HIS A 24 -1.52 -2.65 -2.75
N CYS A 25 -2.44 -1.77 -3.17
CA CYS A 25 -3.51 -1.25 -2.30
C CYS A 25 -4.51 -2.35 -1.89
N VAL A 26 -4.90 -3.20 -2.84
CA VAL A 26 -5.79 -4.35 -2.55
C VAL A 26 -5.13 -5.33 -1.60
N GLY A 27 -3.81 -5.53 -1.71
CA GLY A 27 -3.04 -6.36 -0.79
C GLY A 27 -3.16 -5.87 0.67
N HIS A 28 -3.09 -4.55 0.91
CA HIS A 28 -3.32 -3.99 2.25
C HIS A 28 -4.74 -4.28 2.78
N ILE A 29 -5.75 -4.11 1.93
CA ILE A 29 -7.16 -4.35 2.30
C ILE A 29 -7.39 -5.81 2.66
N GLU A 30 -7.00 -6.74 1.79
CA GLU A 30 -7.23 -8.17 1.98
C GLU A 30 -6.44 -8.74 3.16
N MET A 31 -5.20 -8.29 3.36
CA MET A 31 -4.44 -8.67 4.55
C MET A 31 -5.11 -8.16 5.83
N GLY A 32 -5.62 -6.92 5.81
CA GLY A 32 -6.40 -6.36 6.92
C GLY A 32 -7.65 -7.18 7.22
N ARG A 33 -8.43 -7.54 6.19
CA ARG A 33 -9.61 -8.41 6.33
C ARG A 33 -9.25 -9.77 6.91
N ALA A 34 -8.17 -10.39 6.44
CA ALA A 34 -7.72 -11.70 6.91
C ALA A 34 -7.34 -11.70 8.40
N VAL A 35 -6.59 -10.71 8.86
CA VAL A 35 -6.11 -10.63 10.26
C VAL A 35 -7.22 -10.18 11.21
N THR A 36 -8.05 -9.22 10.80
CA THR A 36 -9.08 -8.61 11.66
C THR A 36 -10.44 -9.30 11.58
N ARG A 37 -10.65 -10.16 10.58
CA ARG A 37 -11.95 -10.77 10.23
C ARG A 37 -13.02 -9.76 9.80
N ALA A 38 -12.61 -8.57 9.35
CA ALA A 38 -13.53 -7.60 8.75
C ALA A 38 -14.10 -8.15 7.43
N GLN A 39 -15.44 -8.17 7.28
CA GLN A 39 -16.09 -8.81 6.14
C GLN A 39 -16.21 -7.88 4.92
N ASP A 40 -16.77 -6.68 5.09
CA ASP A 40 -16.94 -5.70 4.01
C ASP A 40 -16.65 -4.28 4.54
N PRO A 41 -15.37 -3.95 4.81
CA PRO A 41 -15.01 -2.68 5.42
C PRO A 41 -14.93 -1.54 4.40
N VAL A 42 -15.29 -0.34 4.86
CA VAL A 42 -14.76 0.90 4.28
C VAL A 42 -13.37 1.11 4.87
N VAL A 43 -12.35 1.12 4.02
CA VAL A 43 -10.94 1.19 4.44
C VAL A 43 -10.40 2.59 4.20
N LEU A 44 -9.91 3.21 5.28
CA LEU A 44 -9.06 4.39 5.19
C LEU A 44 -7.61 3.93 5.01
N TYR A 45 -7.11 4.04 3.77
CA TYR A 45 -5.76 3.66 3.40
C TYR A 45 -4.82 4.85 3.54
N VAL A 46 -3.97 4.81 4.57
CA VAL A 46 -2.97 5.85 4.87
C VAL A 46 -1.58 5.24 4.85
N SER A 47 -0.72 5.76 3.97
CA SER A 47 0.70 5.38 3.86
C SER A 47 1.56 6.60 3.56
N GLY A 48 2.87 6.40 3.45
CA GLY A 48 3.79 7.44 2.98
C GLY A 48 3.46 7.97 1.59
N GLY A 49 2.86 7.14 0.72
CA GLY A 49 2.56 7.49 -0.68
C GLY A 49 1.08 7.56 -1.03
N ASN A 50 0.18 7.15 -0.14
CA ASN A 50 -1.25 7.07 -0.43
C ASN A 50 -2.11 7.60 0.72
N THR A 51 -3.22 8.25 0.39
CA THR A 51 -4.27 8.62 1.34
C THR A 51 -5.60 8.51 0.60
N GLN A 52 -6.33 7.42 0.83
CA GLN A 52 -7.51 7.04 0.05
C GLN A 52 -8.58 6.41 0.94
N VAL A 53 -9.86 6.64 0.63
CA VAL A 53 -11.00 5.93 1.19
C VAL A 53 -11.46 4.92 0.15
N ILE A 54 -11.33 3.63 0.46
CA ILE A 54 -11.56 2.53 -0.48
C ILE A 54 -12.63 1.60 0.09
N ALA A 55 -13.59 1.18 -0.74
CA ALA A 55 -14.54 0.14 -0.36
C ALA A 55 -14.89 -0.75 -1.56
N TYR A 56 -15.43 -1.93 -1.30
CA TYR A 56 -15.91 -2.82 -2.34
C TYR A 56 -17.30 -2.35 -2.81
N SER A 57 -17.47 -2.11 -4.10
CA SER A 57 -18.74 -1.67 -4.67
C SER A 57 -18.85 -2.06 -6.13
N GLN A 58 -20.02 -2.57 -6.52
CA GLN A 58 -20.30 -3.04 -7.89
C GLN A 58 -19.21 -4.00 -8.40
N GLN A 59 -18.91 -5.02 -7.59
CA GLN A 59 -17.95 -6.08 -7.87
C GLN A 59 -16.49 -5.64 -8.04
N ARG A 60 -16.11 -4.44 -7.60
CA ARG A 60 -14.73 -3.92 -7.67
C ARG A 60 -14.38 -3.13 -6.41
N TYR A 61 -13.10 -3.11 -6.05
CA TYR A 61 -12.61 -2.10 -5.13
C TYR A 61 -12.61 -0.74 -5.82
N ARG A 62 -13.20 0.26 -5.16
CA ARG A 62 -13.32 1.63 -5.66
C ARG A 62 -12.80 2.63 -4.65
N ILE A 63 -12.16 3.67 -5.15
CA ILE A 63 -11.75 4.82 -4.38
C ILE A 63 -12.95 5.78 -4.34
N PHE A 64 -13.45 6.06 -3.15
CA PHE A 64 -14.55 7.00 -2.90
C PHE A 64 -14.06 8.41 -2.59
N GLY A 65 -12.82 8.53 -2.12
CA GLY A 65 -12.13 9.80 -1.92
C GLY A 65 -10.63 9.57 -1.81
N GLU A 66 -9.85 10.55 -2.25
CA GLU A 66 -8.40 10.52 -2.15
C GLU A 66 -7.83 11.91 -1.97
N THR A 67 -6.59 11.97 -1.47
CA THR A 67 -5.84 13.23 -1.44
C THR A 67 -5.61 13.75 -2.87
N LEU A 68 -5.66 15.08 -3.04
CA LEU A 68 -5.45 15.73 -4.34
C LEU A 68 -4.00 16.17 -4.55
N ASP A 69 -3.23 16.27 -3.47
CA ASP A 69 -1.86 16.78 -3.50
C ASP A 69 -0.85 15.72 -3.03
N ILE A 70 -0.64 15.60 -1.73
CA ILE A 70 0.32 14.70 -1.11
C ILE A 70 -0.39 13.77 -0.14
N ALA A 71 0.13 12.55 -0.01
CA ALA A 71 -0.31 11.67 1.05
C ALA A 71 0.03 12.26 2.42
N VAL A 72 -0.81 11.98 3.42
CA VAL A 72 -0.58 12.48 4.78
C VAL A 72 0.73 11.96 5.36
N GLY A 73 1.14 10.73 5.03
CA GLY A 73 2.46 10.22 5.43
C GLY A 73 3.60 11.08 4.86
N ASN A 74 3.55 11.40 3.56
CA ASN A 74 4.54 12.29 2.94
C ASN A 74 4.54 13.70 3.55
N CYS A 75 3.36 14.22 3.91
CA CYS A 75 3.23 15.51 4.58
C CYS A 75 3.98 15.53 5.92
N LEU A 76 3.76 14.49 6.73
CA LEU A 76 4.44 14.32 8.02
C LEU A 76 5.95 14.16 7.84
N ASP A 77 6.40 13.33 6.89
CA ASP A 77 7.83 13.14 6.61
C ASP A 77 8.51 14.44 6.15
N ARG A 78 7.81 15.23 5.34
CA ARG A 78 8.32 16.54 4.90
C ARG A 78 8.41 17.52 6.07
N PHE A 79 7.40 17.57 6.93
CA PHE A 79 7.42 18.41 8.12
C PHE A 79 8.57 18.01 9.07
N ALA A 80 8.71 16.72 9.36
CA ALA A 80 9.78 16.17 10.19
C ALA A 80 11.17 16.58 9.69
N ARG A 81 11.41 16.48 8.37
CA ARG A 81 12.67 16.94 7.75
C ARG A 81 12.91 18.43 7.89
N ILE A 82 11.87 19.26 7.79
CA ILE A 82 12.01 20.72 7.94
C ILE A 82 12.44 21.09 9.37
N ILE A 83 11.95 20.35 10.37
CA ILE A 83 12.30 20.59 11.79
C ILE A 83 13.53 19.78 12.25
N ASN A 84 14.23 19.11 11.33
CA ASN A 84 15.38 18.22 11.63
C ASN A 84 15.06 17.11 12.63
N LEU A 85 13.82 16.62 12.63
CA LEU A 85 13.45 15.43 13.39
C LEU A 85 14.03 14.19 12.70
N SER A 86 14.79 13.38 13.46
CA SER A 86 15.39 12.14 12.94
C SER A 86 14.33 11.10 12.61
N ASN A 87 14.52 10.38 11.51
CA ASN A 87 13.70 9.22 11.13
C ASN A 87 14.36 7.88 11.50
N ASP A 88 15.55 7.88 12.11
CA ASP A 88 16.25 6.66 12.54
C ASP A 88 15.41 5.84 13.55
N PRO A 89 15.23 4.50 13.37
CA PRO A 89 15.82 3.60 12.36
C PRO A 89 14.94 3.32 11.13
N SER A 90 13.85 4.05 10.98
CA SER A 90 12.90 3.85 9.87
C SER A 90 13.38 4.59 8.61
N PRO A 91 13.30 3.98 7.42
CA PRO A 91 13.53 4.71 6.18
C PRO A 91 12.34 5.64 5.89
N GLY A 92 12.57 6.96 5.97
CA GLY A 92 11.65 8.04 5.59
C GLY A 92 12.38 9.37 5.42
#